data_AF-A0A955IRG9-F1
#
_entry.id   AF-A0A955IRG9-F1
#
_cell.length_a   1.000
_cell.length_b   1.000
_cell.length_c   1.000
_cell.angle_alpha   90.00
_cell.angle_beta   90.00
_cell.angle_gamma   90.00
#
_symmetry.space_group_name_H-M   'P 1'
#
loop_
_entity.id
_entity.type
_entity.pdbx_description
1 polymer ?
#
loop_
_entity_poly.entity_id
_entity_poly.type
_entity_poly.pdbx_seq_one_letter_code
_entity_poly.pdbx_strand_id
1 'polypeptide(L)'
;MVSRLDIPVTVTPSAETWSDPETRGVVSFLLRIGRALHRYGTPAHRLEASLEELAERLGLHGQFFATPTSLFIALGEMNEQRTYLLRVEPGEVNLGKLSALDEIVERVAHRELDPVDAERQIQAVEEQPPHFGTLVSTIAQVVSCAGAAIFFGGRWREACLAGLVGLILGMLWAMLVNRRRALRLFETLAGMISATIAVIGSWLWGGEVSASIVTVSGIIMLVPGLTMTVAINELATRNLASGTARLMGGLTILTALGFGAAIGLRLQTIFPLALMPPQLVIAPIWIELPIVFLSALAFTVAFQARLRDAPWILLTSILALY
;
A
#
# COMPACT_ATOMS: atom_id res chain seq x y z
N MET A 1 -36.99 -20.56 -52.48
CA MET A 1 -35.97 -21.60 -52.25
C MET A 1 -34.83 -20.92 -51.48
N VAL A 2 -34.97 -20.83 -50.15
CA VAL A 2 -33.98 -20.15 -49.28
C VAL A 2 -32.97 -21.21 -48.87
N SER A 3 -31.73 -21.04 -49.34
CA SER A 3 -30.59 -21.88 -48.97
C SER A 3 -30.35 -21.78 -47.47
N ARG A 4 -30.45 -22.92 -46.76
CA ARG A 4 -30.00 -23.02 -45.37
C ARG A 4 -28.48 -22.92 -45.38
N LEU A 5 -27.96 -21.85 -44.80
CA LEU A 5 -26.56 -21.77 -44.42
C LEU A 5 -26.34 -22.81 -43.31
N ASP A 6 -25.72 -23.94 -43.66
CA ASP A 6 -25.15 -24.88 -42.69
C ASP A 6 -23.95 -24.19 -42.03
N ILE A 7 -24.23 -23.42 -40.97
CA ILE A 7 -23.21 -22.94 -40.06
C ILE A 7 -22.78 -24.17 -39.25
N PRO A 8 -21.51 -24.62 -39.34
CA PRO A 8 -21.04 -25.71 -38.48
C PRO A 8 -21.17 -25.25 -37.03
N VAL A 9 -22.02 -25.93 -36.27
CA VAL A 9 -22.10 -25.79 -34.81
C VAL A 9 -20.77 -26.32 -34.28
N THR A 10 -19.83 -25.42 -33.99
CA THR A 10 -18.67 -25.73 -33.18
C THR A 10 -19.18 -26.29 -31.86
N VAL A 11 -18.73 -27.50 -31.53
CA VAL A 11 -19.10 -28.20 -30.30
C VAL A 11 -18.79 -27.26 -29.13
N THR A 12 -19.85 -26.79 -28.49
CA THR A 12 -19.81 -25.97 -27.28
C THR A 12 -19.18 -26.77 -26.14
N PRO A 13 -18.34 -26.17 -25.29
CA PRO A 13 -18.03 -26.78 -24.00
C PRO A 13 -19.34 -26.88 -23.21
N SER A 14 -19.90 -28.09 -23.11
CA SER A 14 -21.16 -28.30 -22.39
C SER A 14 -21.03 -27.85 -20.93
N ALA A 15 -22.17 -27.61 -20.26
CA ALA A 15 -22.21 -27.32 -18.82
C ALA A 15 -21.43 -28.34 -17.95
N GLU A 16 -21.11 -29.51 -18.50
CA GLU A 16 -20.27 -30.56 -17.89
C GLU A 16 -18.80 -30.14 -17.76
N THR A 17 -18.26 -29.33 -18.68
CA THR A 17 -16.85 -28.86 -18.66
C THR A 17 -16.53 -28.05 -17.40
N TRP A 18 -17.49 -27.31 -16.88
CA TRP A 18 -17.35 -26.55 -15.63
C TRP A 18 -17.67 -27.37 -14.37
N SER A 19 -18.16 -28.59 -14.53
CA SER A 19 -18.40 -29.53 -13.43
C SER A 19 -17.19 -30.41 -13.13
N ASP A 20 -16.22 -30.42 -14.05
CA ASP A 20 -14.94 -31.11 -13.92
C ASP A 20 -14.15 -30.60 -12.69
N PRO A 21 -13.66 -31.50 -11.82
CA PRO A 21 -12.90 -31.13 -10.63
C PRO A 21 -11.62 -30.32 -10.92
N GLU A 22 -10.89 -30.63 -12.00
CA GLU A 22 -9.65 -29.92 -12.34
C GLU A 22 -9.96 -28.47 -12.74
N THR A 23 -10.93 -28.28 -13.63
CA THR A 23 -11.40 -26.95 -14.04
C THR A 23 -11.87 -26.11 -12.86
N ARG A 24 -12.57 -26.72 -11.90
CA ARG A 24 -13.00 -26.04 -10.66
C ARG A 24 -11.80 -25.62 -9.79
N GLY A 25 -10.79 -26.46 -9.69
CA GLY A 25 -9.55 -26.16 -8.98
C GLY A 25 -8.83 -24.94 -9.57
N VAL A 26 -8.69 -24.90 -10.90
CA VAL A 26 -8.09 -23.78 -11.63
C VAL A 26 -8.87 -22.48 -11.41
N VAL A 27 -10.20 -22.51 -11.54
CA VAL A 27 -11.06 -21.33 -11.32
C VAL A 27 -10.92 -20.84 -9.87
N SER A 28 -10.98 -21.74 -8.90
CA SER A 28 -10.84 -21.40 -7.48
C SER A 28 -9.48 -20.77 -7.18
N PHE A 29 -8.41 -21.33 -7.75
CA PHE A 29 -7.06 -20.77 -7.68
C PHE A 29 -6.99 -19.35 -8.27
N LEU A 30 -7.48 -19.13 -9.50
CA LEU A 30 -7.51 -17.81 -10.15
C LEU A 30 -8.26 -16.76 -9.30
N LEU A 31 -9.41 -17.14 -8.75
CA LEU A 31 -10.18 -16.26 -7.87
C LEU A 31 -9.41 -15.93 -6.58
N ARG A 32 -8.73 -16.91 -5.99
CA ARG A 32 -7.99 -16.73 -4.73
C ARG A 32 -6.71 -15.92 -4.94
N ILE A 33 -5.91 -16.25 -5.95
CA ILE A 33 -4.67 -15.53 -6.24
C ILE A 33 -4.96 -14.10 -6.70
N GLY A 34 -5.98 -13.89 -7.53
CA GLY A 34 -6.40 -12.55 -7.93
C GLY A 34 -6.83 -11.69 -6.74
N ARG A 35 -7.60 -12.26 -5.80
CA ARG A 35 -7.95 -11.58 -4.54
C ARG A 35 -6.72 -11.27 -3.69
N ALA A 36 -5.79 -12.21 -3.57
CA ALA A 36 -4.61 -12.07 -2.72
C ALA A 36 -3.64 -11.01 -3.27
N LEU A 37 -3.31 -11.08 -4.57
CA LEU A 37 -2.46 -10.09 -5.27
C LEU A 37 -3.06 -8.68 -5.20
N HIS A 38 -4.38 -8.57 -5.38
CA HIS A 38 -5.10 -7.30 -5.22
C HIS A 38 -4.94 -6.73 -3.81
N ARG A 39 -5.17 -7.57 -2.79
CA ARG A 39 -5.09 -7.19 -1.37
C ARG A 39 -3.71 -6.65 -0.99
N TYR A 40 -2.62 -7.26 -1.48
CA TYR A 40 -1.26 -6.86 -1.11
C TYR A 40 -0.64 -5.78 -2.01
N GLY A 41 -1.45 -5.15 -2.88
CA GLY A 41 -1.09 -3.88 -3.52
C GLY A 41 -0.68 -3.98 -4.98
N THR A 42 -1.01 -5.06 -5.70
CA THR A 42 -0.77 -5.13 -7.15
C THR A 42 -1.60 -4.06 -7.87
N PRO A 43 -0.97 -3.21 -8.72
CA PRO A 43 -1.70 -2.25 -9.57
C PRO A 43 -2.68 -2.96 -10.52
N ALA A 44 -3.82 -2.34 -10.81
CA ALA A 44 -4.90 -2.96 -11.61
C ALA A 44 -4.41 -3.51 -12.95
N HIS A 45 -3.70 -2.70 -13.74
CA HIS A 45 -3.16 -3.11 -15.05
C HIS A 45 -2.22 -4.31 -14.97
N ARG A 46 -1.38 -4.40 -13.93
CA ARG A 46 -0.48 -5.55 -13.74
C ARG A 46 -1.26 -6.78 -13.30
N LEU A 47 -2.23 -6.60 -12.40
CA LEU A 47 -3.08 -7.69 -11.92
C LEU A 47 -3.87 -8.32 -13.08
N GLU A 48 -4.50 -7.49 -13.91
CA GLU A 48 -5.27 -7.93 -15.08
C GLU A 48 -4.38 -8.71 -16.05
N ALA A 49 -3.23 -8.14 -16.44
CA ALA A 49 -2.30 -8.80 -17.35
C ALA A 49 -1.75 -10.13 -16.79
N SER A 50 -1.40 -10.18 -15.51
CA SER A 50 -0.90 -11.40 -14.87
C SER A 50 -1.96 -12.49 -14.78
N LEU A 51 -3.22 -12.14 -14.49
CA LEU A 51 -4.31 -13.12 -14.44
C LEU A 51 -4.71 -13.61 -15.83
N GLU A 52 -4.65 -12.75 -16.84
CA GLU A 52 -4.86 -13.10 -18.25
C GLU A 52 -3.80 -14.11 -18.71
N GLU A 53 -2.51 -13.80 -18.53
CA GLU A 53 -1.41 -14.72 -18.88
C GLU A 53 -1.54 -16.06 -18.14
N LEU A 54 -1.87 -16.01 -16.85
CA LEU A 54 -2.01 -17.20 -16.02
C LEU A 54 -3.20 -18.08 -16.46
N ALA A 55 -4.32 -17.47 -16.82
CA ALA A 55 -5.48 -18.18 -17.35
C ALA A 55 -5.15 -18.88 -18.68
N GLU A 56 -4.48 -18.17 -19.60
CA GLU A 56 -4.06 -18.74 -20.89
C GLU A 56 -3.14 -19.96 -20.71
N ARG A 57 -2.14 -19.87 -19.81
CA ARG A 57 -1.22 -20.97 -19.52
C ARG A 57 -1.90 -22.20 -18.91
N LEU A 58 -3.02 -21.97 -18.21
CA LEU A 58 -3.88 -23.00 -17.62
C LEU A 58 -4.97 -23.48 -18.59
N GLY A 59 -4.96 -23.02 -19.85
CA GLY A 59 -5.88 -23.46 -20.90
C GLY A 59 -7.27 -22.84 -20.81
N LEU A 60 -7.42 -21.70 -20.12
CA LEU A 60 -8.67 -20.97 -20.01
C LEU A 60 -8.58 -19.61 -20.72
N HIS A 61 -9.66 -19.24 -21.40
CA HIS A 61 -9.86 -17.86 -21.85
C HIS A 61 -10.48 -17.05 -20.71
N GLY A 62 -9.89 -15.89 -20.40
CA GLY A 62 -10.34 -15.05 -19.30
C GLY A 62 -10.28 -13.56 -19.61
N GLN A 63 -11.27 -12.81 -19.16
CA GLN A 63 -11.27 -11.35 -19.13
C GLN A 63 -11.29 -10.88 -17.68
N PHE A 64 -10.41 -9.94 -17.36
CA PHE A 64 -10.18 -9.48 -16.00
C PHE A 64 -10.37 -7.98 -15.95
N PHE A 65 -11.09 -7.51 -14.92
CA PHE A 65 -11.26 -6.08 -14.67
C PHE A 65 -11.19 -5.81 -13.17
N ALA A 66 -10.21 -5.01 -12.77
CA ALA A 66 -9.89 -4.70 -11.39
C ALA A 66 -10.18 -3.24 -11.07
N THR A 67 -10.86 -3.04 -9.94
CA THR A 67 -10.97 -1.74 -9.28
C THR A 67 -10.43 -1.85 -7.85
N PRO A 68 -10.22 -0.75 -7.12
CA PRO A 68 -9.73 -0.81 -5.75
C PRO A 68 -10.68 -1.55 -4.80
N THR A 69 -11.95 -1.75 -5.18
CA THR A 69 -12.94 -2.39 -4.31
C THR A 69 -13.71 -3.56 -4.95
N SER A 70 -13.34 -3.96 -6.16
CA SER A 70 -13.93 -5.11 -6.84
C SER A 70 -12.94 -5.74 -7.82
N LEU A 71 -13.05 -7.06 -8.00
CA LEU A 71 -12.40 -7.79 -9.07
C LEU A 71 -13.47 -8.58 -9.83
N PHE A 72 -13.57 -8.33 -11.13
CA PHE A 72 -14.43 -9.05 -12.05
C PHE A 72 -13.56 -10.02 -12.85
N ILE A 73 -13.98 -11.28 -12.87
CA ILE A 73 -13.29 -12.34 -13.60
C ILE A 73 -14.34 -13.05 -14.46
N ALA A 74 -14.25 -12.93 -15.77
CA ALA A 74 -15.09 -13.65 -16.71
C ALA A 74 -14.25 -14.75 -17.38
N LEU A 75 -14.65 -16.01 -17.23
CA LEU A 75 -13.91 -17.16 -17.78
C LEU A 75 -14.76 -17.90 -18.80
N GLY A 76 -14.11 -18.43 -19.84
CA GLY A 76 -14.72 -19.20 -20.92
C GLY A 76 -14.90 -18.41 -22.22
N GLU A 77 -15.50 -19.08 -23.20
CA GLU A 77 -15.82 -18.51 -24.51
C GLU A 77 -16.86 -17.39 -24.39
N MET A 78 -16.76 -16.38 -25.26
CA MET A 78 -17.55 -15.13 -25.17
C MET A 78 -19.06 -15.32 -24.97
N ASN A 79 -19.65 -16.34 -25.60
CA ASN A 79 -21.11 -16.61 -25.52
C ASN A 79 -21.53 -17.47 -24.33
N GLU A 80 -20.57 -18.04 -23.58
CA GLU A 80 -20.80 -18.95 -22.45
C GLU A 80 -19.97 -18.58 -21.23
N GLN A 81 -19.54 -17.32 -21.14
CA GLN A 81 -18.70 -16.84 -20.04
C GLN A 81 -19.39 -16.97 -18.69
N ARG A 82 -18.62 -17.40 -17.69
CA ARG A 82 -19.00 -17.32 -16.28
C ARG A 82 -18.29 -16.15 -15.64
N THR A 83 -19.08 -15.18 -15.18
CA THR A 83 -18.56 -13.99 -14.52
C THR A 83 -18.64 -14.12 -13.01
N TYR A 84 -17.50 -13.96 -12.37
CA TYR A 84 -17.34 -13.93 -10.92
C TYR A 84 -17.08 -12.49 -10.47
N LEU A 85 -17.85 -12.04 -9.49
CA LEU A 85 -17.65 -10.76 -8.82
C LEU A 85 -17.09 -11.01 -7.43
N LEU A 86 -15.87 -10.52 -7.19
CA LEU A 86 -15.26 -10.53 -5.88
C LEU A 86 -15.28 -9.10 -5.31
N ARG A 87 -15.98 -8.91 -4.18
CA ARG A 87 -15.78 -7.71 -3.36
C ARG A 87 -14.40 -7.82 -2.70
N VAL A 88 -13.56 -6.84 -2.96
CA VAL A 88 -12.24 -6.70 -2.33
C VAL A 88 -12.19 -5.38 -1.59
N GLU A 89 -11.39 -5.32 -0.53
CA GLU A 89 -11.10 -4.08 0.18
C GLU A 89 -9.66 -3.70 -0.17
N PRO A 90 -9.34 -2.40 -0.34
CA PRO A 90 -7.95 -1.96 -0.44
C PRO A 90 -7.19 -2.47 0.79
N GLY A 91 -6.27 -3.42 0.58
CA GLY A 91 -5.54 -4.04 1.67
C GLY A 91 -4.30 -3.26 2.07
N GLU A 92 -3.69 -3.68 3.17
CA GLU A 92 -2.41 -3.16 3.62
C GLU A 92 -1.29 -3.67 2.69
N VAL A 93 -0.38 -2.77 2.31
CA VAL A 93 0.78 -3.13 1.50
C VAL A 93 1.70 -4.00 2.34
N ASN A 94 1.97 -5.21 1.86
CA ASN A 94 2.92 -6.13 2.46
C ASN A 94 3.77 -6.74 1.34
N LEU A 95 4.94 -6.15 1.09
CA LEU A 95 5.80 -6.56 -0.01
C LEU A 95 6.32 -7.99 0.18
N GLY A 96 6.55 -8.44 1.42
CA GLY A 96 6.98 -9.81 1.67
C GLY A 96 5.94 -10.86 1.30
N LYS A 97 4.66 -10.60 1.58
CA LYS A 97 3.54 -11.45 1.15
C LYS A 97 3.29 -11.33 -0.35
N LEU A 98 3.36 -10.12 -0.91
CA LEU A 98 3.21 -9.91 -2.35
C LEU A 98 4.26 -10.72 -3.13
N SER A 99 5.54 -10.62 -2.77
CA SER A 99 6.60 -11.42 -3.40
C SER A 99 6.40 -12.93 -3.23
N ALA A 100 5.84 -13.39 -2.11
CA ALA A 100 5.53 -14.80 -1.92
C ALA A 100 4.41 -15.29 -2.84
N LEU A 101 3.42 -14.44 -3.11
CA LEU A 101 2.34 -14.74 -4.06
C LEU A 101 2.85 -14.70 -5.50
N ASP A 102 3.71 -13.75 -5.85
CA ASP A 102 4.35 -13.70 -7.17
C ASP A 102 5.17 -14.97 -7.44
N GLU A 103 5.91 -15.49 -6.46
CA GLU A 103 6.62 -16.78 -6.55
C GLU A 103 5.65 -17.96 -6.78
N ILE A 104 4.46 -17.94 -6.17
CA ILE A 104 3.42 -18.96 -6.41
C ILE A 104 2.87 -18.86 -7.84
N VAL A 105 2.57 -17.65 -8.31
CA VAL A 105 2.10 -17.40 -9.69
C VAL A 105 3.11 -17.92 -10.69
N GLU A 106 4.39 -17.60 -10.51
CA GLU A 106 5.45 -18.03 -11.42
C GLU A 106 5.58 -19.56 -11.46
N ARG A 107 5.56 -20.24 -10.32
CA ARG A 107 5.65 -21.71 -10.26
C ARG A 107 4.45 -22.39 -10.90
N VAL A 108 3.24 -21.87 -10.72
CA VAL A 108 2.04 -22.40 -11.41
C VAL A 108 2.13 -22.14 -12.91
N ALA A 109 2.55 -20.93 -13.32
CA ALA A 109 2.75 -20.57 -14.73
C ALA A 109 3.79 -21.46 -15.44
N HIS A 110 4.79 -21.96 -14.71
CA HIS A 110 5.80 -22.92 -15.22
C HIS A 110 5.40 -24.39 -15.04
N ARG A 111 4.19 -24.68 -14.53
CA ARG A 111 3.69 -26.03 -14.25
C ARG A 111 4.53 -26.81 -13.23
N GLU A 112 5.25 -26.09 -12.36
CA GLU A 112 6.02 -26.66 -11.25
C GLU A 112 5.19 -26.85 -9.97
N LEU A 113 4.00 -26.25 -9.94
CA LEU A 113 3.07 -26.31 -8.83
C LEU A 113 1.65 -26.49 -9.37
N ASP A 114 0.94 -27.49 -8.86
CA ASP A 114 -0.45 -27.72 -9.18
C ASP A 114 -1.35 -26.62 -8.58
N PRO A 115 -2.37 -26.10 -9.30
CA PRO A 115 -3.29 -25.07 -8.80
C PRO A 115 -3.97 -25.42 -7.47
N VAL A 116 -4.29 -26.69 -7.22
CA VAL A 116 -4.93 -27.13 -5.96
C VAL A 116 -3.94 -27.03 -4.79
N ASP A 117 -2.68 -27.40 -5.00
CA ASP A 117 -1.64 -27.23 -3.97
C ASP A 117 -1.22 -25.76 -3.81
N ALA A 118 -1.32 -24.96 -4.87
CA ALA A 118 -1.08 -23.52 -4.81
C ALA A 118 -2.07 -22.81 -3.88
N GLU A 119 -3.34 -23.23 -3.83
CA GLU A 119 -4.31 -22.67 -2.88
C GLU A 119 -3.87 -22.80 -1.43
N ARG A 120 -3.30 -23.96 -1.05
CA ARG A 120 -2.78 -24.18 0.30
C ARG A 120 -1.60 -23.25 0.61
N GLN A 121 -0.73 -23.02 -0.38
CA GLN A 121 0.39 -22.09 -0.21
C GLN A 121 -0.07 -20.64 -0.11
N ILE A 122 -1.09 -20.24 -0.88
CA ILE A 122 -1.71 -18.90 -0.75
C ILE A 122 -2.29 -18.72 0.64
N GLN A 123 -3.02 -19.71 1.16
CA GLN A 123 -3.57 -19.66 2.52
C GLN A 123 -2.45 -19.53 3.55
N ALA A 124 -1.37 -20.31 3.42
CA ALA A 124 -0.22 -20.21 4.32
C ALA A 124 0.42 -18.80 4.30
N VAL A 125 0.53 -18.16 3.14
CA VAL A 125 1.03 -16.77 3.03
C VAL A 125 0.07 -15.78 3.70
N GLU A 126 -1.23 -15.95 3.55
CA GLU A 126 -2.22 -15.08 4.19
C GLU A 126 -2.21 -15.21 5.72
N GLU A 127 -2.06 -16.43 6.24
CA GLU A 127 -2.02 -16.75 7.67
C GLU A 127 -0.68 -16.41 8.35
N GLN A 128 0.39 -16.21 7.57
CA GLN A 128 1.68 -15.82 8.12
C GLN A 128 1.55 -14.50 8.92
N PRO A 129 2.15 -14.44 10.13
CA PRO A 129 2.22 -13.20 10.87
C PRO A 129 3.04 -12.15 10.09
N PRO A 130 2.89 -10.86 10.43
CA PRO A 130 3.75 -9.81 9.87
C PRO A 130 5.23 -10.16 10.10
N HIS A 131 6.08 -9.84 9.11
CA HIS A 131 7.54 -10.03 9.22
C HIS A 131 8.12 -9.22 10.38
N PHE A 132 7.57 -8.04 10.64
CA PHE A 132 7.97 -7.18 11.74
C PHE A 132 6.81 -6.97 12.70
N GLY A 133 7.03 -7.35 13.96
CA GLY A 133 6.06 -7.14 15.03
C GLY A 133 5.88 -5.67 15.39
N THR A 134 4.85 -5.39 16.17
CA THR A 134 4.42 -4.04 16.56
C THR A 134 5.53 -3.15 17.15
N LEU A 135 6.42 -3.73 17.97
CA LEU A 135 7.53 -2.99 18.57
C LEU A 135 8.50 -2.49 17.49
N VAL A 136 8.90 -3.36 16.56
CA VAL A 136 9.82 -3.02 15.48
C VAL A 136 9.19 -2.00 14.53
N SER A 137 7.90 -2.17 14.20
CA SER A 137 7.16 -1.19 13.40
C SER A 137 7.06 0.18 14.08
N THR A 138 6.90 0.21 15.41
CA THR A 138 6.89 1.47 16.19
C THR A 138 8.27 2.13 16.19
N ILE A 139 9.34 1.37 16.36
CA ILE A 139 10.71 1.90 16.27
C ILE A 139 10.99 2.45 14.87
N ALA A 140 10.59 1.73 13.82
CA ALA A 140 10.68 2.20 12.44
C ALA A 140 9.92 3.52 12.25
N GLN A 141 8.70 3.64 12.79
CA GLN A 141 7.93 4.88 12.77
C GLN A 141 8.70 6.04 13.44
N VAL A 142 9.30 5.83 14.61
CA VAL A 142 10.12 6.83 15.31
C VAL A 142 11.28 7.29 14.44
N VAL A 143 12.04 6.33 13.91
CA VAL A 143 13.22 6.60 13.08
C VAL A 143 12.85 7.35 11.81
N SER A 144 11.77 6.94 11.13
CA SER A 144 11.24 7.62 9.95
C SER A 144 10.83 9.06 10.24
N CYS A 145 10.06 9.30 11.30
CA CYS A 145 9.60 10.66 11.61
C CYS A 145 10.77 11.57 12.02
N ALA A 146 11.72 11.06 12.82
CA ALA A 146 12.91 11.81 13.20
C ALA A 146 13.83 12.10 11.99
N GLY A 147 14.03 11.11 11.11
CA GLY A 147 14.80 11.26 9.88
C GLY A 147 14.18 12.25 8.91
N ALA A 148 12.85 12.19 8.72
CA ALA A 148 12.10 13.13 7.89
C ALA A 148 12.25 14.58 8.39
N ALA A 149 12.30 14.80 9.70
CA ALA A 149 12.50 16.14 10.26
C ALA A 149 13.86 16.73 9.86
N ILE A 150 14.94 15.94 9.92
CA ILE A 150 16.24 16.40 9.45
C ILE A 150 16.24 16.60 7.93
N PHE A 151 15.61 15.68 7.18
CA PHE A 151 15.49 15.79 5.72
C PHE A 151 14.76 17.07 5.28
N PHE A 152 13.74 17.50 6.01
CA PHE A 152 13.04 18.77 5.76
C PHE A 152 13.76 20.00 6.34
N GLY A 153 15.04 19.88 6.71
CA GLY A 153 15.89 20.99 7.19
C GLY A 153 15.72 21.31 8.68
N GLY A 154 15.12 20.40 9.45
CA GLY A 154 15.00 20.51 10.90
C GLY A 154 16.32 20.22 11.62
N ARG A 155 16.42 20.69 12.86
CA ARG A 155 17.55 20.40 13.76
C ARG A 155 17.20 19.19 14.62
N TRP A 156 18.11 18.86 15.54
CA TRP A 156 17.91 17.74 16.46
C TRP A 156 16.63 17.88 17.31
N ARG A 157 16.18 19.11 17.60
CA ARG A 157 14.95 19.35 18.38
C ARG A 157 13.69 18.96 17.61
N GLU A 158 13.61 19.36 16.34
CA GLU A 158 12.55 18.93 15.42
C GLU A 158 12.54 17.40 15.28
N ALA A 159 13.72 16.80 15.13
CA ALA A 159 13.86 15.34 15.03
C ALA A 159 13.40 14.61 16.31
N CYS A 160 13.75 15.12 17.50
CA CYS A 160 13.28 14.57 18.76
C CYS A 160 11.75 14.63 18.90
N LEU A 161 11.13 15.77 18.55
CA LEU A 161 9.67 15.88 18.58
C LEU A 161 8.99 15.01 17.54
N ALA A 162 9.49 15.00 16.30
CA ALA A 162 8.91 14.16 15.25
C ALA A 162 9.03 12.68 15.61
N GLY A 163 10.16 12.26 16.20
CA GLY A 163 10.34 10.94 16.77
C GLY A 163 9.34 10.64 17.90
N LEU A 164 9.08 11.59 18.79
CA LEU A 164 8.06 11.45 19.84
C LEU A 164 6.65 11.30 19.25
N VAL A 165 6.30 12.08 18.22
CA VAL A 165 5.05 11.91 17.47
C VAL A 165 4.98 10.51 16.89
N GLY A 166 6.04 10.05 16.22
CA GLY A 166 6.13 8.70 15.67
C GLY A 166 5.92 7.60 16.72
N LEU A 167 6.49 7.77 17.91
CA LEU A 167 6.30 6.85 19.04
C LEU A 167 4.83 6.79 19.47
N ILE A 168 4.22 7.94 19.69
CA ILE A 168 2.83 8.05 20.13
C ILE A 168 1.88 7.46 19.09
N LEU A 169 2.07 7.80 17.81
CA LEU A 169 1.23 7.29 16.73
C LEU A 169 1.43 5.80 16.50
N GLY A 170 2.66 5.27 16.62
CA GLY A 170 2.93 3.83 16.53
C GLY A 170 2.26 3.04 17.67
N MET A 171 2.35 3.54 18.90
CA MET A 171 1.63 2.95 20.04
C MET A 171 0.11 3.05 19.88
N LEU A 172 -0.38 4.20 19.41
CA LEU A 172 -1.81 4.40 19.18
C LEU A 172 -2.33 3.44 18.11
N TRP A 173 -1.60 3.27 17.00
CA TRP A 173 -1.91 2.29 15.96
C TRP A 173 -1.97 0.87 16.54
N ALA A 174 -0.97 0.48 17.32
CA ALA A 174 -0.93 -0.84 17.98
C ALA A 174 -2.18 -1.13 18.82
N MET A 175 -2.71 -0.13 19.52
CA MET A 175 -3.92 -0.26 20.33
C MET A 175 -5.21 -0.29 19.50
N LEU A 176 -5.21 0.40 18.34
CA LEU A 176 -6.40 0.63 17.52
C LEU A 176 -6.55 -0.33 16.33
N VAL A 177 -5.49 -1.05 15.93
CA VAL A 177 -5.49 -1.89 14.71
C VAL A 177 -6.65 -2.91 14.65
N ASN A 178 -7.08 -3.42 15.80
CA ASN A 178 -8.21 -4.36 15.89
C ASN A 178 -9.60 -3.68 16.05
N ARG A 179 -9.67 -2.35 15.97
CA ARG A 179 -10.87 -1.53 16.25
C ARG A 179 -11.28 -0.72 15.02
N ARG A 180 -11.91 -1.37 14.03
CA ARG A 180 -12.32 -0.77 12.73
C ARG A 180 -12.96 0.62 12.81
N ARG A 181 -13.82 0.88 13.82
CA ARG A 181 -14.47 2.21 13.95
C ARG A 181 -13.50 3.31 14.36
N ALA A 182 -12.53 3.01 15.21
CA ALA A 182 -11.56 3.97 15.72
C ALA A 182 -10.51 4.33 14.66
N LEU A 183 -10.16 3.37 13.79
CA LEU A 183 -9.25 3.60 12.66
C LEU A 183 -9.76 4.65 11.68
N ARG A 184 -11.08 4.84 11.53
CA ARG A 184 -11.65 5.84 10.60
C ARG A 184 -11.32 7.29 10.95
N LEU A 185 -10.89 7.56 12.18
CA LEU A 185 -10.50 8.90 12.63
C LEU A 185 -8.99 9.00 12.84
N PHE A 186 -8.24 7.93 12.55
CA PHE A 186 -6.84 7.84 12.92
C PHE A 186 -6.00 8.89 12.22
N GLU A 187 -6.24 9.14 10.93
CA GLU A 187 -5.54 10.16 10.15
C GLU A 187 -5.79 11.56 10.74
N THR A 188 -7.05 11.90 11.02
CA THR A 188 -7.39 13.19 11.64
C THR A 188 -6.77 13.34 13.02
N LEU A 189 -6.81 12.30 13.87
CA LEU A 189 -6.18 12.32 15.18
C LEU A 189 -4.66 12.44 15.07
N ALA A 190 -4.05 11.77 14.11
CA ALA A 190 -2.61 11.81 13.88
C ALA A 190 -2.14 13.20 13.47
N GLY A 191 -2.82 13.84 12.53
CA GLY A 191 -2.57 15.23 12.16
C GLY A 191 -2.68 16.17 13.36
N MET A 192 -3.74 16.01 14.16
CA MET A 192 -3.98 16.82 15.36
C MET A 192 -2.90 16.62 16.42
N ILE A 193 -2.58 15.37 16.78
CA ILE A 193 -1.54 15.04 17.76
C ILE A 193 -0.19 15.58 17.32
N SER A 194 0.17 15.38 16.04
CA SER A 194 1.43 15.86 15.47
C SER A 194 1.56 17.37 15.60
N ALA A 195 0.54 18.11 15.14
CA ALA A 195 0.52 19.57 15.22
C ALA A 195 0.48 20.09 16.66
N THR A 196 -0.27 19.46 17.56
CA THR A 196 -0.32 19.83 18.97
C THR A 196 1.04 19.67 19.65
N ILE A 197 1.73 18.54 19.44
CA ILE A 197 3.08 18.31 19.97
C ILE A 197 4.07 19.32 19.38
N ALA A 198 3.95 19.62 18.08
CA ALA A 198 4.76 20.62 17.41
C ALA A 198 4.62 22.02 18.03
N VAL A 199 3.39 22.45 18.33
CA VAL A 199 3.11 23.75 18.96
C VAL A 199 3.63 23.80 20.41
N ILE A 200 3.35 22.76 21.20
CA ILE A 200 3.82 22.69 22.59
C ILE A 200 5.35 22.68 22.63
N GLY A 201 5.99 21.89 21.78
CA GLY A 201 7.44 21.83 21.68
C GLY A 201 8.05 23.16 21.26
N SER A 202 7.47 23.83 20.26
CA SER A 202 7.90 25.18 19.86
C SER A 202 7.80 26.18 21.01
N TRP A 203 6.72 26.14 21.79
CA TRP A 203 6.57 26.96 22.99
C TRP A 203 7.63 26.66 24.07
N LEU A 204 7.88 25.37 24.36
CA LEU A 204 8.87 24.94 25.37
C LEU A 204 10.31 25.36 25.02
N TRP A 205 10.65 25.44 23.73
CA TRP A 205 11.96 25.86 23.26
C TRP A 205 12.01 27.31 22.79
N GLY A 206 11.10 28.16 23.27
CA GLY A 206 11.16 29.61 23.02
C GLY A 206 11.01 30.00 21.54
N GLY A 207 10.36 29.17 20.72
CA GLY A 207 10.07 29.44 19.31
C GLY A 207 11.16 29.00 18.34
N GLU A 208 12.25 28.41 18.84
CA GLU A 208 13.38 27.95 18.02
C GLU A 208 13.10 26.66 17.23
N VAL A 209 11.90 26.09 17.36
CA VAL A 209 11.47 24.86 16.68
C VAL A 209 10.40 25.17 15.65
N SER A 210 10.61 24.69 14.42
CA SER A 210 9.60 24.82 13.36
C SER A 210 8.45 23.84 13.56
N ALA A 211 7.28 24.36 13.95
CA ALA A 211 6.08 23.54 14.11
C ALA A 211 5.66 22.87 12.80
N SER A 212 5.88 23.51 11.65
CA SER A 212 5.58 22.96 10.32
C SER A 212 6.42 21.72 10.02
N ILE A 213 7.75 21.78 10.27
CA ILE A 213 8.65 20.64 10.05
C ILE A 213 8.21 19.46 10.93
N VAL A 214 8.00 19.69 12.22
CA VAL A 214 7.59 18.63 13.16
C VAL A 214 6.24 18.03 12.76
N THR A 215 5.27 18.89 12.39
CA THR A 215 3.92 18.43 12.03
C THR A 215 3.95 17.49 10.83
N VAL A 216 4.61 17.91 9.75
CA VAL A 216 4.71 17.14 8.49
C VAL A 216 5.55 15.87 8.69
N SER A 217 6.67 15.97 9.40
CA SER A 217 7.55 14.83 9.67
C SER A 217 6.88 13.78 10.56
N GLY A 218 6.12 14.23 11.57
CA GLY A 218 5.43 13.34 12.51
C GLY A 218 4.38 12.44 11.85
N ILE A 219 3.77 12.89 10.75
CA ILE A 219 2.75 12.14 10.00
C ILE A 219 3.25 11.52 8.70
N ILE A 220 4.56 11.56 8.42
CA ILE A 220 5.11 11.20 7.11
C ILE A 220 4.77 9.77 6.66
N MET A 221 4.74 8.81 7.59
CA MET A 221 4.40 7.40 7.28
C MET A 221 2.91 7.20 7.00
N LEU A 222 2.05 8.16 7.35
CA LEU A 222 0.61 8.11 7.07
C LEU A 222 0.27 8.76 5.73
N VAL A 223 1.23 9.49 5.13
CA VAL A 223 1.07 10.06 3.80
C VAL A 223 0.92 8.90 2.81
N PRO A 224 -0.14 8.86 2.00
CA PRO A 224 -0.46 7.72 1.13
C PRO A 224 0.40 7.74 -0.15
N GLY A 225 1.72 7.88 -0.02
CA GLY A 225 2.65 8.07 -1.12
C GLY A 225 2.57 6.96 -2.17
N LEU A 226 2.68 5.70 -1.73
CA LEU A 226 2.60 4.54 -2.63
C LEU A 226 1.24 4.46 -3.34
N THR A 227 0.14 4.71 -2.62
CA THR A 227 -1.21 4.75 -3.22
C THR A 227 -1.32 5.83 -4.30
N MET A 228 -0.76 7.03 -4.05
CA MET A 228 -0.73 8.11 -5.04
C MET A 228 0.09 7.74 -6.27
N THR A 229 1.28 7.15 -6.08
CA THR A 229 2.13 6.70 -7.18
C THR A 229 1.43 5.64 -8.03
N VAL A 230 0.80 4.64 -7.39
CA VAL A 230 0.03 3.60 -8.09
C VAL A 230 -1.17 4.22 -8.83
N ALA A 231 -1.88 5.16 -8.21
CA ALA A 231 -3.02 5.83 -8.84
C ALA A 231 -2.62 6.59 -10.11
N ILE A 232 -1.51 7.36 -10.06
CA ILE A 232 -1.00 8.09 -11.22
C ILE A 232 -0.57 7.11 -12.32
N ASN A 233 0.11 6.01 -11.97
CA ASN A 233 0.51 5.00 -12.94
C ASN A 233 -0.71 4.32 -13.59
N GLU A 234 -1.75 4.01 -12.82
CA GLU A 234 -3.02 3.48 -13.35
C GLU A 234 -3.71 4.50 -14.28
N LEU A 235 -3.72 5.80 -13.95
CA LEU A 235 -4.25 6.83 -14.85
C LEU A 235 -3.43 6.93 -16.15
N ALA A 236 -2.10 6.91 -16.06
CA ALA A 236 -1.20 6.99 -17.20
C ALA A 236 -1.36 5.78 -18.14
N THR A 237 -1.60 4.60 -17.58
CA THR A 237 -1.87 3.34 -18.30
C THR A 237 -3.36 3.17 -18.67
N ARG A 238 -4.16 4.24 -18.63
CA ARG A 238 -5.60 4.28 -19.01
C ARG A 238 -6.52 3.39 -18.17
N ASN A 239 -6.07 2.94 -17.00
CA ASN A 239 -6.89 2.26 -16.00
C ASN A 239 -7.66 3.29 -15.16
N LEU A 240 -8.55 4.04 -15.82
CA LEU A 240 -9.13 5.27 -15.29
C LEU A 240 -10.01 5.07 -14.05
N ALA A 241 -10.82 4.00 -14.04
CA ALA A 241 -11.71 3.71 -12.91
C ALA A 241 -10.90 3.44 -11.64
N SER A 242 -9.85 2.62 -11.74
CA SER A 242 -9.01 2.30 -10.59
C SER A 242 -8.13 3.48 -10.17
N GLY A 243 -7.46 4.12 -11.12
CA GLY A 243 -6.58 5.25 -10.86
C GLY A 243 -7.32 6.42 -10.18
N THR A 244 -8.52 6.76 -10.67
CA THR A 244 -9.33 7.85 -10.09
C THR A 244 -9.79 7.49 -8.67
N ALA A 245 -10.25 6.25 -8.45
CA ALA A 245 -10.71 5.82 -7.13
C ALA A 245 -9.56 5.80 -6.09
N ARG A 246 -8.37 5.29 -6.46
CA ARG A 246 -7.19 5.34 -5.57
C ARG A 246 -6.74 6.77 -5.29
N LEU A 247 -6.71 7.63 -6.32
CA LEU A 247 -6.34 9.04 -6.19
C LEU A 247 -7.26 9.76 -5.20
N MET A 248 -8.58 9.61 -5.34
CA MET A 248 -9.56 10.19 -4.44
C MET A 248 -9.46 9.64 -3.01
N GLY A 249 -9.19 8.34 -2.85
CA GLY A 249 -8.90 7.75 -1.55
C GLY A 249 -7.66 8.35 -0.88
N GLY A 250 -6.58 8.52 -1.63
CA GLY A 250 -5.36 9.20 -1.16
C GLY A 250 -5.62 10.67 -0.78
N LEU A 251 -6.38 11.41 -1.59
CA LEU A 251 -6.75 12.80 -1.29
C LEU A 251 -7.59 12.92 -0.03
N THR A 252 -8.45 11.93 0.24
CA THR A 252 -9.26 11.89 1.47
C THR A 252 -8.37 11.72 2.70
N ILE A 253 -7.36 10.83 2.63
CA ILE A 253 -6.36 10.66 3.70
C ILE A 253 -5.59 11.97 3.93
N LEU A 254 -5.08 12.60 2.87
CA LEU A 254 -4.37 13.88 2.98
C LEU A 254 -5.25 14.99 3.57
N THR A 255 -6.52 15.04 3.18
CA THR A 255 -7.49 16.00 3.72
C THR A 255 -7.75 15.75 5.21
N ALA A 256 -7.90 14.49 5.63
CA ALA A 256 -8.08 14.14 7.03
C ALA A 256 -6.86 14.52 7.88
N LEU A 257 -5.65 14.18 7.42
CA LEU A 257 -4.38 14.58 8.04
C LEU A 257 -4.29 16.11 8.16
N GLY A 258 -4.54 16.84 7.06
CA GLY A 258 -4.49 18.30 7.01
C GLY A 258 -5.53 18.97 7.91
N PHE A 259 -6.75 18.44 7.95
CA PHE A 259 -7.81 18.91 8.85
C PHE A 259 -7.42 18.72 10.31
N GLY A 260 -6.90 17.54 10.66
CA GLY A 260 -6.36 17.25 11.99
C GLY A 260 -5.25 18.23 12.37
N ALA A 261 -4.27 18.41 11.48
CA ALA A 261 -3.17 19.35 11.69
C ALA A 261 -3.67 20.78 11.88
N ALA A 262 -4.65 21.24 11.09
CA ALA A 262 -5.25 22.55 11.24
C ALA A 262 -5.89 22.75 12.63
N ILE A 263 -6.57 21.72 13.17
CA ILE A 263 -7.10 21.75 14.55
C ILE A 263 -5.96 21.87 15.56
N GLY A 264 -4.92 21.04 15.45
CA GLY A 264 -3.79 21.07 16.39
C GLY A 264 -3.03 22.40 16.38
N LEU A 265 -2.87 23.02 15.19
CA LEU A 265 -2.25 24.33 15.04
C LEU A 265 -3.06 25.47 15.67
N ARG A 266 -4.38 25.32 15.85
CA ARG A 266 -5.19 26.34 16.56
C ARG A 266 -4.72 26.56 17.99
N LEU A 267 -3.99 25.63 18.60
CA LEU A 267 -3.41 25.79 19.93
C LEU A 267 -2.45 27.00 20.03
N GLN A 268 -1.91 27.47 18.91
CA GLN A 268 -1.06 28.67 18.85
C GLN A 268 -1.79 29.94 19.27
N THR A 269 -3.13 30.00 19.17
CA THR A 269 -3.87 31.17 19.65
C THR A 269 -3.85 31.30 21.18
N ILE A 270 -3.62 30.18 21.88
CA ILE A 270 -3.51 30.11 23.33
C ILE A 270 -2.04 30.29 23.76
N PHE A 271 -1.10 29.79 22.97
CA PHE A 271 0.34 29.97 23.18
C PHE A 271 0.93 30.88 22.10
N PRO A 272 0.75 32.21 22.19
CA PRO A 272 1.21 33.14 21.17
C PRO A 272 2.74 33.22 21.19
N LEU A 273 3.38 32.35 20.42
CA LEU A 273 4.77 32.52 20.01
C LEU A 273 4.82 32.78 18.51
N ALA A 274 5.71 33.67 18.11
CA ALA A 274 6.04 33.85 16.70
C ALA A 274 6.60 32.51 16.19
N LEU A 275 5.90 31.88 15.24
CA LEU A 275 6.47 30.76 14.52
C LEU A 275 7.69 31.27 13.76
N MET A 276 8.87 30.76 14.11
CA MET A 276 9.99 30.95 13.21
C MET A 276 9.64 30.28 11.87
N PRO A 277 9.76 31.00 10.75
CA PRO A 277 9.65 30.35 9.46
C PRO A 277 10.72 29.24 9.40
N PRO A 278 10.43 28.12 8.73
CA PRO A 278 11.40 27.06 8.55
C PRO A 278 12.67 27.67 7.95
N GLN A 279 13.78 27.57 8.67
CA GLN A 279 15.09 27.92 8.12
C GLN A 279 15.55 26.72 7.31
N LEU A 280 15.89 26.94 6.03
CA LEU A 280 16.48 25.92 5.19
C LEU A 280 17.90 25.64 5.70
N VAL A 281 18.02 24.69 6.62
CA VAL A 281 19.32 24.16 7.04
C VAL A 281 19.65 22.99 6.11
N ILE A 282 20.57 23.22 5.18
CA ILE A 282 21.12 22.15 4.36
C ILE A 282 22.02 21.31 5.25
N ALA A 283 21.63 20.06 5.52
CA ALA A 283 22.43 19.16 6.31
C ALA A 283 23.70 18.77 5.51
N PRO A 284 24.87 18.66 6.15
CA PRO A 284 26.04 18.08 5.49
C PRO A 284 25.74 16.67 5.02
N ILE A 285 26.32 16.28 3.87
CA ILE A 285 26.09 14.95 3.27
C ILE A 285 26.39 13.77 4.21
N TRP A 286 27.33 13.95 5.14
CA TRP A 286 27.68 12.97 6.17
C TRP A 286 26.58 12.72 7.21
N ILE A 287 25.63 13.64 7.35
CA ILE A 287 24.43 13.50 8.19
C ILE A 287 23.27 12.95 7.35
N GLU A 288 23.13 13.39 6.09
CA GLU A 288 22.08 12.91 5.19
C GLU A 288 22.20 11.42 4.87
N LEU A 289 23.42 10.93 4.60
CA LEU A 289 23.66 9.52 4.24
C LEU A 289 23.18 8.53 5.33
N PRO A 290 23.56 8.68 6.62
CA PRO A 290 23.01 7.84 7.70
C PRO A 290 21.49 7.94 7.82
N ILE A 291 20.91 9.11 7.60
CA ILE A 291 19.47 9.32 7.73
C ILE A 291 18.70 8.63 6.61
N VAL A 292 19.21 8.70 5.39
CA VAL A 292 18.65 7.97 4.25
C VAL A 292 18.77 6.47 4.47
N PHE A 293 19.90 6.00 4.99
CA PHE A 293 20.08 4.60 5.35
C PHE A 293 19.05 4.13 6.38
N LEU A 294 18.90 4.88 7.48
CA LEU A 294 17.93 4.58 8.53
C LEU A 294 16.48 4.68 8.04
N SER A 295 16.18 5.64 7.17
CA SER A 295 14.86 5.81 6.57
C SER A 295 14.53 4.65 5.63
N ALA A 296 15.48 4.19 4.80
CA ALA A 296 15.32 3.04 3.92
C ALA A 296 15.02 1.75 4.70
N LEU A 297 15.72 1.54 5.83
CA LEU A 297 15.43 0.43 6.74
C LEU A 297 14.04 0.57 7.38
N ALA A 298 13.66 1.78 7.79
CA ALA A 298 12.35 2.02 8.38
C ALA A 298 11.21 1.81 7.37
N PHE A 299 11.38 2.21 6.10
CA PHE A 299 10.43 1.91 5.02
C PHE A 299 10.38 0.43 4.67
N THR A 300 11.51 -0.31 4.76
CA THR A 300 11.53 -1.78 4.63
C THR A 300 10.60 -2.42 5.67
N VAL A 301 10.63 -1.92 6.91
CA VAL A 301 9.73 -2.35 7.98
C VAL A 301 8.29 -1.91 7.71
N ALA A 302 8.08 -0.65 7.31
CA ALA A 302 6.75 -0.09 7.07
C ALA A 302 5.98 -0.86 5.98
N PHE A 303 6.67 -1.26 4.91
CA PHE A 303 6.08 -2.06 3.83
C PHE A 303 6.19 -3.57 4.03
N GLN A 304 6.69 -4.04 5.19
CA GLN A 304 6.88 -5.45 5.49
C GLN A 304 7.67 -6.20 4.40
N ALA A 305 8.67 -5.53 3.82
CA ALA A 305 9.53 -6.08 2.79
C ALA A 305 10.48 -7.13 3.38
N ARG A 306 10.91 -8.09 2.55
CA ARG A 306 11.87 -9.12 3.00
C ARG A 306 13.23 -8.46 3.22
N LEU A 307 13.94 -8.88 4.26
CA LEU A 307 15.27 -8.32 4.57
C LEU A 307 16.29 -8.51 3.43
N ARG A 308 16.10 -9.53 2.59
CA ARG A 308 16.92 -9.75 1.38
C ARG A 308 16.80 -8.62 0.35
N ASP A 309 15.68 -7.88 0.35
CA ASP A 309 15.41 -6.80 -0.60
C ASP A 309 15.87 -5.43 -0.07
N ALA A 310 16.24 -5.34 1.22
CA ALA A 310 16.70 -4.11 1.85
C ALA A 310 17.90 -3.44 1.15
N PRO A 311 18.91 -4.18 0.63
CA PRO A 311 20.01 -3.57 -0.13
C PRO A 311 19.54 -2.85 -1.39
N TRP A 312 18.53 -3.39 -2.09
CA TRP A 312 17.95 -2.77 -3.27
C TRP A 312 17.15 -1.51 -2.92
N ILE A 313 16.37 -1.56 -1.84
CA ILE A 313 15.64 -0.40 -1.32
C ILE A 313 16.60 0.72 -0.91
N LEU A 314 17.72 0.37 -0.28
CA LEU A 314 18.76 1.33 0.08
C LEU A 314 19.40 1.95 -1.15
N LEU A 315 19.78 1.14 -2.14
CA LEU A 315 20.40 1.60 -3.38
C LEU A 315 19.51 2.60 -4.10
N THR A 316 18.22 2.29 -4.25
CA THR A 316 17.26 3.19 -4.92
C THR A 316 17.03 4.47 -4.12
N SER A 317 17.01 4.39 -2.80
CA SER A 317 16.90 5.56 -1.91
C SER A 317 18.12 6.49 -2.03
N ILE A 318 19.33 5.94 -2.15
CA ILE A 318 20.55 6.72 -2.36
C ILE A 318 20.55 7.35 -3.75
N LEU A 319 20.18 6.60 -4.80
CA LEU A 319 20.10 7.12 -6.16
C LEU A 319 19.09 8.27 -6.28
N ALA A 320 18.00 8.25 -5.51
CA ALA A 320 17.01 9.32 -5.51
C ALA A 320 17.51 10.66 -4.92
N LEU A 321 18.67 10.67 -4.25
CA LEU A 321 19.30 11.90 -3.75
C LEU A 321 20.17 12.62 -4.78
N TYR A 322 20.54 11.93 -5.88
CA TYR A 322 21.45 12.43 -6.91
C TYR A 322 20.72 12.61 -8.25
#